data_AF-A0A6A7AMT6-F1
#
_entry.id   AF-A0A6A7AMT6-F1
#
_cell.length_a   1.000
_cell.length_b   1.000
_cell.length_c   1.000
_cell.angle_alpha   90.00
_cell.angle_beta   90.00
_cell.angle_gamma   90.00
#
_symmetry.space_group_name_H-M   'P 1'
#
loop_
_entity.id
_entity.type
_entity.pdbx_description
1 polymer ?
#
loop_
_entity_poly.entity_id
_entity_poly.type
_entity_poly.pdbx_seq_one_letter_code
_entity_poly.pdbx_strand_id
1 'polypeptide(L)'
;MPPPSSTTGAASSRSASPSKSSEPKVRDNEDKLRYYGIHFGHHRALPAGLQAFVDELQAGASLSLDAVRSPNARHVAQRHRRAQRLAEQDGIDLLKDVLLFVEDDGLPMLAVKAKQNLDKRYLPPPIDLAWVKEYGALEGPQPDHLFGYRHWKDSDSTTTAFSMQQEYGLLSRAKSPKNNQTHFQARPQGARDGAVIVRYLHQFYTDAGIVPTTQDTAHFFLTIDMESAHLFVHWQEFDQKCPAYYMEPVMKAFLDNEQQVADMRHMMKKILAYAMGSRLARLRTVIEATQTQQAARSLLISRSSSLRLSQGDSAINISPPSPQSLGNGLSHPSKKRQRTSSRASSSNN
;
A
#
# COMPACT_ATOMS: atom_id res chain seq x y z
N MET A 1 2.47 -75.82 39.75
CA MET A 1 1.84 -75.27 40.97
C MET A 1 1.70 -73.75 40.81
N PRO A 2 0.66 -73.13 41.37
CA PRO A 2 -0.42 -72.37 40.70
C PRO A 2 -0.10 -70.89 40.35
N PRO A 3 -0.99 -70.19 39.60
CA PRO A 3 -0.83 -68.78 39.18
C PRO A 3 -1.40 -67.83 40.28
N PRO A 4 -1.42 -66.48 40.15
CA PRO A 4 -2.48 -65.82 39.35
C PRO A 4 -2.27 -64.33 38.91
N SER A 5 -3.27 -63.87 38.15
CA SER A 5 -3.90 -62.53 38.20
C SER A 5 -3.36 -61.34 37.39
N SER A 6 -3.92 -61.24 36.18
CA SER A 6 -4.71 -60.13 35.63
C SER A 6 -4.68 -58.75 36.35
N THR A 7 -4.32 -57.71 35.60
CA THR A 7 -4.91 -56.36 35.78
C THR A 7 -5.12 -55.73 34.41
N THR A 8 -6.38 -55.63 33.99
CA THR A 8 -6.83 -54.92 32.79
C THR A 8 -6.85 -53.42 33.09
N GLY A 9 -5.89 -52.68 32.54
CA GLY A 9 -5.86 -51.22 32.58
C GLY A 9 -6.89 -50.64 31.61
N ALA A 10 -7.84 -49.87 32.13
CA ALA A 10 -8.81 -49.10 31.36
C ALA A 10 -8.10 -48.08 30.45
N ALA A 11 -8.27 -48.22 29.13
CA ALA A 11 -7.81 -47.24 28.16
C ALA A 11 -8.66 -45.96 28.28
N SER A 12 -8.06 -44.92 28.85
CA SER A 12 -8.60 -43.56 28.86
C SER A 12 -8.65 -43.02 27.43
N SER A 13 -9.85 -42.97 26.86
CA SER A 13 -10.18 -42.32 25.60
C SER A 13 -10.03 -40.80 25.74
N ARG A 14 -8.80 -40.30 25.59
CA ARG A 14 -8.54 -38.88 25.38
C ARG A 14 -9.02 -38.51 23.98
N SER A 15 -10.17 -37.86 23.91
CA SER A 15 -10.67 -37.14 22.75
C SER A 15 -9.62 -36.11 22.32
N ALA A 16 -8.94 -36.39 21.21
CA ALA A 16 -8.03 -35.44 20.58
C ALA A 16 -8.83 -34.19 20.18
N SER A 17 -8.42 -33.05 20.74
CA SER A 17 -8.95 -31.75 20.33
C SER A 17 -8.65 -31.54 18.84
N PRO A 18 -9.57 -30.93 18.07
CA PRO A 18 -9.36 -30.72 16.64
C PRO A 18 -8.18 -29.77 16.46
N SER A 19 -7.06 -30.33 16.01
CA SER A 19 -5.94 -29.58 15.46
C SER A 19 -6.49 -28.76 14.31
N LYS A 20 -6.56 -27.43 14.47
CA LYS A 20 -6.79 -26.53 13.34
C LYS A 20 -5.70 -26.84 12.31
N SER A 21 -6.06 -27.53 11.24
CA SER A 21 -5.22 -27.64 10.06
C SER A 21 -4.96 -26.21 9.62
N SER A 22 -3.73 -25.74 9.81
CA SER A 22 -3.26 -24.53 9.17
C SER A 22 -3.06 -24.90 7.71
N GLU A 23 -4.15 -24.94 6.95
CA GLU A 23 -4.04 -25.00 5.50
C GLU A 23 -3.08 -23.87 5.08
N PRO A 24 -2.05 -24.20 4.27
CA PRO A 24 -1.06 -23.23 3.86
C PRO A 24 -1.78 -22.06 3.20
N LYS A 25 -1.60 -20.85 3.71
CA LYS A 25 -2.19 -19.63 3.16
C LYS A 25 -1.75 -19.52 1.70
N VAL A 26 -2.66 -19.81 0.78
CA VAL A 26 -2.41 -19.74 -0.66
C VAL A 26 -2.15 -18.27 -1.02
N ARG A 27 -0.89 -17.96 -1.34
CA ARG A 27 -0.50 -16.63 -1.80
C ARG A 27 -1.18 -16.33 -3.13
N ASP A 28 -1.38 -15.04 -3.41
CA ASP A 28 -1.90 -14.61 -4.70
C ASP A 28 -0.89 -14.98 -5.80
N ASN A 29 -1.23 -15.94 -6.65
CA ASN A 29 -0.45 -16.33 -7.82
C ASN A 29 -0.98 -15.64 -9.08
N GLU A 30 -0.30 -15.82 -10.21
CA GLU A 30 -0.68 -15.20 -11.48
C GLU A 30 -2.09 -15.55 -11.92
N ASP A 31 -2.48 -16.84 -11.85
CA ASP A 31 -3.81 -17.30 -12.22
C ASP A 31 -4.90 -16.61 -11.38
N LYS A 32 -4.72 -16.60 -10.05
CA LYS A 32 -5.63 -15.92 -9.14
C LYS A 32 -5.77 -14.44 -9.51
N LEU A 33 -4.67 -13.74 -9.74
CA LEU A 33 -4.68 -12.32 -10.10
C LEU A 33 -5.41 -12.05 -11.42
N ARG A 34 -5.29 -12.94 -12.40
CA ARG A 34 -5.99 -12.85 -13.68
C ARG A 34 -7.51 -12.83 -13.53
N TYR A 35 -8.06 -13.61 -12.59
CA TYR A 35 -9.50 -13.61 -12.29
C TYR A 35 -10.02 -12.31 -11.67
N TYR A 36 -9.14 -11.45 -11.18
CA TYR A 36 -9.44 -10.10 -10.70
C TYR A 36 -9.08 -9.02 -11.74
N GLY A 37 -8.77 -9.42 -12.98
CA GLY A 37 -8.37 -8.50 -14.04
C GLY A 37 -6.99 -7.87 -13.81
N ILE A 38 -6.12 -8.50 -13.01
CA ILE A 38 -4.78 -8.01 -12.73
C ILE A 38 -3.79 -8.84 -13.55
N HIS A 39 -3.03 -8.17 -14.40
CA HIS A 39 -2.11 -8.76 -15.36
C HIS A 39 -0.70 -8.20 -15.16
N PHE A 40 0.32 -9.06 -15.22
CA PHE A 40 1.71 -8.61 -15.16
C PHE A 40 2.62 -9.47 -16.04
N GLY A 41 3.63 -8.86 -16.64
CA GLY A 41 4.59 -9.57 -17.51
C GLY A 41 3.95 -10.22 -18.75
N HIS A 42 2.86 -9.66 -19.24
CA HIS A 42 2.18 -10.11 -20.45
C HIS A 42 2.71 -9.39 -21.70
N HIS A 43 3.72 -8.52 -21.55
CA HIS A 43 4.25 -7.67 -22.61
C HIS A 43 3.15 -6.81 -23.25
N ARG A 44 2.17 -6.35 -22.45
CA ARG A 44 1.15 -5.41 -22.92
C ARG A 44 1.84 -4.10 -23.30
N ALA A 45 1.60 -3.62 -24.52
CA ALA A 45 2.10 -2.31 -24.93
C ALA A 45 1.51 -1.21 -24.04
N LEU A 46 2.33 -0.23 -23.65
CA LEU A 46 1.83 0.90 -22.88
C LEU A 46 0.86 1.73 -23.75
N PRO A 47 -0.23 2.27 -23.17
CA PRO A 47 -1.07 3.23 -23.86
C PRO A 47 -0.23 4.42 -24.36
N ALA A 48 -0.53 4.94 -25.56
CA ALA A 48 0.33 5.90 -26.25
C ALA A 48 0.78 7.10 -25.39
N GLY A 49 -0.15 7.69 -24.62
CA GLY A 49 0.18 8.81 -23.71
C GLY A 49 1.11 8.40 -22.56
N LEU A 50 0.95 7.18 -22.04
CA LEU A 50 1.83 6.65 -21.00
C LEU A 50 3.20 6.24 -21.55
N GLN A 51 3.24 5.66 -22.76
CA GLN A 51 4.48 5.34 -23.46
C GLN A 51 5.31 6.61 -23.68
N ALA A 52 4.71 7.65 -24.27
CA ALA A 52 5.40 8.92 -24.50
C ALA A 52 5.95 9.54 -23.20
N PHE A 53 5.18 9.43 -22.10
CA PHE A 53 5.64 9.87 -20.79
C PHE A 53 6.83 9.03 -20.26
N VAL A 54 6.79 7.70 -20.39
CA VAL A 54 7.92 6.84 -20.01
C VAL A 54 9.15 7.15 -20.86
N ASP A 55 8.98 7.38 -22.17
CA ASP A 55 10.07 7.74 -23.08
C ASP A 55 10.69 9.10 -22.70
N GLU A 56 9.89 10.09 -22.30
CA GLU A 56 10.36 11.37 -21.78
C GLU A 56 11.16 11.21 -20.48
N LEU A 57 10.70 10.34 -19.59
CA LEU A 57 11.44 10.02 -18.36
C LEU A 57 12.79 9.35 -18.70
N GLN A 58 12.83 8.46 -19.69
CA GLN A 58 14.06 7.80 -20.13
C GLN A 58 14.99 8.73 -20.92
N ALA A 59 14.44 9.74 -21.62
CA ALA A 59 15.21 10.65 -22.46
C ALA A 59 16.33 11.35 -21.67
N GLY A 60 17.57 11.21 -22.09
CA GLY A 60 18.72 11.83 -21.41
C GLY A 60 19.26 11.09 -20.20
N ALA A 61 18.73 9.91 -19.83
CA ALA A 61 19.40 9.03 -18.88
C ALA A 61 20.82 8.66 -19.36
N SER A 62 20.98 8.36 -20.64
CA SER A 62 22.26 7.98 -21.25
C SER A 62 23.16 9.16 -21.64
N LEU A 63 22.67 10.40 -21.60
CA LEU A 63 23.42 11.59 -22.06
C LEU A 63 23.86 12.51 -20.92
N SER A 64 23.40 12.25 -19.69
CA SER A 64 23.78 13.04 -18.53
C SER A 64 25.20 12.66 -18.07
N LEU A 65 26.14 13.60 -18.18
CA LEU A 65 27.47 13.50 -17.54
C LEU A 65 27.37 13.24 -16.03
N ASP A 66 26.25 13.60 -15.39
CA ASP A 66 25.99 13.31 -13.97
C ASP A 66 25.56 11.85 -13.74
N ALA A 67 24.96 11.18 -14.73
CA ALA A 67 24.71 9.73 -14.64
C ALA A 67 26.03 8.96 -14.62
N VAL A 68 27.03 9.40 -15.42
CA VAL A 68 28.39 8.83 -15.41
C VAL A 68 29.13 9.04 -14.08
N ARG A 69 28.63 9.91 -13.19
CA ARG A 69 29.30 10.32 -11.94
C ARG A 69 28.44 10.19 -10.68
N SER A 70 27.39 9.37 -10.67
CA SER A 70 26.59 9.14 -9.46
C SER A 70 27.43 8.39 -8.40
N PRO A 71 27.91 9.04 -7.30
CA PRO A 71 28.72 8.35 -6.29
C PRO A 71 27.92 7.25 -5.60
N ASN A 72 26.61 7.45 -5.50
CA ASN A 72 25.67 6.48 -4.96
C ASN A 72 25.48 5.26 -5.86
N ALA A 73 25.53 5.41 -7.18
CA ALA A 73 25.55 4.25 -8.08
C ALA A 73 26.80 3.40 -7.88
N ARG A 74 27.97 4.05 -7.72
CA ARG A 74 29.21 3.35 -7.35
C ARG A 74 29.10 2.67 -5.99
N HIS A 75 28.53 3.32 -4.99
CA HIS A 75 28.34 2.73 -3.67
C HIS A 75 27.44 1.49 -3.73
N VAL A 76 26.36 1.51 -4.52
CA VAL A 76 25.52 0.33 -4.76
C VAL A 76 26.37 -0.79 -5.39
N ALA A 77 27.10 -0.49 -6.48
CA ALA A 77 27.95 -1.46 -7.16
C ALA A 77 29.07 -2.04 -6.26
N GLN A 78 29.59 -1.26 -5.31
CA GLN A 78 30.58 -1.75 -4.35
C GLN A 78 29.94 -2.58 -3.21
N ARG A 79 28.73 -2.21 -2.77
CA ARG A 79 28.05 -2.83 -1.62
C ARG A 79 27.21 -4.05 -2.00
N HIS A 80 26.82 -4.23 -3.27
CA HIS A 80 25.89 -5.30 -3.68
C HIS A 80 26.40 -6.70 -3.29
N ARG A 81 27.68 -7.01 -3.51
CA ARG A 81 28.26 -8.33 -3.14
C ARG A 81 28.16 -8.62 -1.66
N ARG A 82 28.24 -7.57 -0.82
CA ARG A 82 28.04 -7.70 0.62
C ARG A 82 26.56 -7.92 0.92
N ALA A 83 25.67 -7.14 0.31
CA ALA A 83 24.22 -7.25 0.50
C ALA A 83 23.69 -8.66 0.15
N GLN A 84 24.18 -9.26 -0.93
CA GLN A 84 23.83 -10.64 -1.34
C GLN A 84 24.17 -11.72 -0.31
N ARG A 85 25.13 -11.46 0.60
CA ARG A 85 25.54 -12.40 1.66
C ARG A 85 24.79 -12.20 2.97
N LEU A 86 23.99 -11.14 3.06
CA LEU A 86 23.21 -10.81 4.25
C LEU A 86 21.81 -11.39 4.14
N ALA A 87 21.09 -11.42 5.27
CA ALA A 87 19.66 -11.65 5.22
C ALA A 87 18.97 -10.52 4.43
N GLU A 88 17.84 -10.82 3.78
CA GLU A 88 17.16 -9.89 2.87
C GLU A 88 16.95 -8.49 3.47
N GLN A 89 16.43 -8.41 4.70
CA GLN A 89 16.20 -7.12 5.37
C GLN A 89 17.50 -6.35 5.60
N ASP A 90 18.58 -7.02 6.01
CA ASP A 90 19.89 -6.40 6.21
C ASP A 90 20.53 -5.96 4.88
N GLY A 91 20.32 -6.73 3.81
CA GLY A 91 20.72 -6.38 2.45
C GLY A 91 19.96 -5.16 1.92
N ILE A 92 18.63 -5.13 2.11
CA ILE A 92 17.78 -3.97 1.83
C ILE A 92 18.27 -2.76 2.62
N ASP A 93 18.47 -2.89 3.93
CA ASP A 93 18.93 -1.79 4.77
C ASP A 93 20.31 -1.26 4.36
N LEU A 94 21.20 -2.13 3.85
CA LEU A 94 22.52 -1.74 3.34
C LEU A 94 22.46 -0.96 2.01
N LEU A 95 21.49 -1.27 1.14
CA LEU A 95 21.40 -0.71 -0.21
C LEU A 95 20.35 0.38 -0.38
N LYS A 96 19.27 0.38 0.40
CA LYS A 96 18.10 1.25 0.19
C LYS A 96 18.47 2.73 0.21
N ASP A 97 19.36 3.15 1.10
CA ASP A 97 19.67 4.57 1.29
C ASP A 97 20.48 5.14 0.11
N VAL A 98 21.38 4.32 -0.44
CA VAL A 98 22.21 4.67 -1.61
C VAL A 98 21.52 4.38 -2.94
N LEU A 99 20.55 3.47 -2.99
CA LEU A 99 19.80 3.17 -4.20
C LEU A 99 18.61 4.11 -4.39
N LEU A 100 17.92 4.47 -3.31
CA LEU A 100 16.75 5.35 -3.31
C LEU A 100 17.14 6.81 -3.05
N PHE A 101 16.17 7.73 -3.01
CA PHE A 101 16.38 9.18 -2.79
C PHE A 101 16.54 9.60 -1.34
N VAL A 102 16.81 8.66 -0.44
CA VAL A 102 16.74 8.91 1.00
C VAL A 102 17.91 9.79 1.45
N GLU A 103 19.11 9.62 0.88
CA GLU A 103 20.30 10.40 1.25
C GLU A 103 20.42 11.74 0.49
N ASP A 104 19.87 11.86 -0.72
CA ASP A 104 20.26 12.94 -1.64
C ASP A 104 19.62 14.30 -1.30
N ASP A 105 18.34 14.35 -0.91
CA ASP A 105 17.55 15.58 -1.13
C ASP A 105 16.80 16.12 0.10
N GLY A 106 16.86 15.44 1.26
CA GLY A 106 16.21 15.92 2.49
C GLY A 106 14.75 16.35 2.29
N LEU A 107 14.02 15.65 1.41
CA LEU A 107 12.76 16.13 0.82
C LEU A 107 11.68 16.27 1.91
N PRO A 108 11.32 17.50 2.33
CA PRO A 108 10.43 17.68 3.47
C PRO A 108 9.01 17.20 3.19
N MET A 109 8.62 17.19 1.91
CA MET A 109 7.29 16.82 1.45
C MET A 109 7.13 15.31 1.20
N LEU A 110 8.20 14.53 1.25
CA LEU A 110 8.18 13.09 1.00
C LEU A 110 8.15 12.31 2.32
N ALA A 111 7.35 11.26 2.37
CA ALA A 111 7.32 10.29 3.46
C ALA A 111 7.54 8.88 2.89
N VAL A 112 8.29 8.09 3.65
CA VAL A 112 8.48 6.67 3.40
C VAL A 112 7.79 5.92 4.53
N LYS A 113 6.84 5.05 4.19
CA LYS A 113 6.16 4.19 5.17
C LYS A 113 6.42 2.73 4.85
N ALA A 114 7.02 2.03 5.80
CA ALA A 114 7.22 0.60 5.68
C ALA A 114 5.91 -0.16 6.00
N LYS A 115 5.60 -1.21 5.21
CA LYS A 115 4.55 -2.20 5.49
C LYS A 115 3.18 -1.57 5.71
N GLN A 116 2.86 -0.54 4.93
CA GLN A 116 1.60 0.18 4.98
C GLN A 116 0.50 -0.66 4.33
N ASN A 117 -0.52 -1.08 5.09
CA ASN A 117 -1.71 -1.68 4.48
C ASN A 117 -2.48 -0.64 3.67
N LEU A 118 -2.79 -0.95 2.41
CA LEU A 118 -3.68 -0.15 1.58
C LEU A 118 -5.14 -0.56 1.84
N ASP A 119 -6.08 0.33 1.53
CA ASP A 119 -7.50 0.08 1.77
C ASP A 119 -8.04 -0.98 0.80
N LYS A 120 -8.49 -2.11 1.36
CA LYS A 120 -9.03 -3.26 0.61
C LYS A 120 -10.25 -2.93 -0.23
N ARG A 121 -10.97 -1.84 0.05
CA ARG A 121 -12.11 -1.40 -0.77
C ARG A 121 -11.72 -1.09 -2.21
N TYR A 122 -10.45 -0.76 -2.44
CA TYR A 122 -9.90 -0.51 -3.77
C TYR A 122 -9.20 -1.74 -4.37
N LEU A 123 -9.26 -2.93 -3.75
CA LEU A 123 -8.89 -4.18 -4.43
C LEU A 123 -9.83 -4.41 -5.61
N PRO A 124 -9.34 -4.59 -6.85
CA PRO A 124 -10.18 -4.91 -8.00
C PRO A 124 -11.21 -5.99 -7.66
N PRO A 125 -12.48 -5.83 -8.06
CA PRO A 125 -13.45 -6.89 -7.89
C PRO A 125 -13.09 -8.09 -8.79
N PRO A 126 -13.50 -9.31 -8.44
CA PRO A 126 -13.35 -10.45 -9.34
C PRO A 126 -14.18 -10.22 -10.62
N ILE A 127 -13.69 -10.71 -11.76
CA ILE A 127 -14.42 -10.67 -13.04
C ILE A 127 -15.71 -11.49 -12.95
N ASP A 128 -15.69 -12.60 -12.20
CA ASP A 128 -16.84 -13.43 -11.86
C ASP A 128 -16.79 -13.81 -10.38
N LEU A 129 -17.92 -13.66 -9.69
CA LEU A 129 -18.08 -14.03 -8.28
C LEU A 129 -17.86 -15.52 -8.01
N ALA A 130 -18.06 -16.38 -9.01
CA ALA A 130 -17.75 -17.81 -8.92
C ALA A 130 -16.28 -18.05 -8.58
N TRP A 131 -15.36 -17.23 -9.10
CA TRP A 131 -13.92 -17.36 -8.84
C TRP A 131 -13.53 -17.13 -7.38
N VAL A 132 -14.31 -16.36 -6.62
CA VAL A 132 -14.06 -16.18 -5.18
C VAL A 132 -14.25 -17.49 -4.42
N LYS A 133 -15.17 -18.36 -4.89
CA LYS A 133 -15.38 -19.68 -4.27
C LYS A 133 -14.23 -20.63 -4.57
N GLU A 134 -13.64 -20.54 -5.76
CA GLU A 134 -12.58 -21.43 -6.23
C GLU A 134 -11.19 -21.00 -5.75
N TYR A 135 -10.86 -19.72 -5.89
CA TYR A 135 -9.53 -19.18 -5.63
C TYR A 135 -9.43 -18.35 -4.35
N GLY A 136 -10.56 -18.07 -3.69
CA GLY A 136 -10.62 -17.22 -2.51
C GLY A 136 -10.45 -15.72 -2.81
N ALA A 137 -10.60 -14.90 -1.76
CA ALA A 137 -10.37 -13.46 -1.83
C ALA A 137 -8.88 -13.12 -2.01
N LEU A 138 -8.56 -12.03 -2.72
CA LEU A 138 -7.20 -11.48 -2.75
C LEU A 138 -6.71 -11.18 -1.34
N GLU A 139 -5.40 -11.33 -1.11
CA GLU A 139 -4.82 -10.92 0.16
C GLU A 139 -4.87 -9.39 0.32
N GLY A 140 -4.62 -8.93 1.56
CA GLY A 140 -4.57 -7.49 1.82
C GLY A 140 -3.37 -6.84 1.12
N PRO A 141 -3.56 -5.72 0.40
CA PRO A 141 -2.48 -5.04 -0.28
C PRO A 141 -1.55 -4.36 0.73
N GLN A 142 -0.25 -4.63 0.63
CA GLN A 142 0.73 -4.19 1.61
C GLN A 142 2.13 -4.11 1.00
N PRO A 143 2.51 -2.98 0.37
CA PRO A 143 3.86 -2.80 -0.14
C PRO A 143 4.86 -2.81 1.02
N ASP A 144 6.08 -3.31 0.76
CA ASP A 144 7.15 -3.31 1.75
C ASP A 144 7.51 -1.90 2.16
N HIS A 145 7.69 -1.01 1.18
CA HIS A 145 7.97 0.40 1.38
C HIS A 145 7.08 1.20 0.41
N LEU A 146 6.37 2.19 0.95
CA LEU A 146 5.55 3.12 0.18
C LEU A 146 6.17 4.52 0.25
N PHE A 147 6.43 5.10 -0.92
CA PHE A 147 6.82 6.49 -1.07
C PHE A 147 5.57 7.31 -1.39
N GLY A 148 5.34 8.37 -0.62
CA GLY A 148 4.20 9.24 -0.82
C GLY A 148 4.42 10.60 -0.18
N TYR A 149 3.39 11.43 -0.20
CA TYR A 149 3.46 12.75 0.39
C TYR A 149 3.39 12.69 1.92
N ARG A 150 4.22 13.49 2.58
CA ARG A 150 4.25 13.62 4.04
C ARG A 150 3.01 14.36 4.52
N HIS A 151 2.41 13.83 5.59
CA HIS A 151 1.30 14.46 6.28
C HIS A 151 1.80 15.72 7.02
N TRP A 152 1.03 16.80 7.04
CA TRP A 152 1.45 18.08 7.63
C TRP A 152 1.86 17.95 9.10
N LYS A 153 1.17 17.09 9.86
CA LYS A 153 1.51 16.81 11.29
C LYS A 153 2.84 16.10 11.49
N ASP A 154 3.31 15.38 10.47
CA ASP A 154 4.57 14.64 10.53
C ASP A 154 5.73 15.51 9.99
N SER A 155 5.45 16.75 9.59
CA SER A 155 6.43 17.70 9.05
C SER A 155 6.80 18.74 10.08
N ASP A 156 8.06 18.73 10.51
CA ASP A 156 8.68 19.86 11.24
C ASP A 156 9.01 21.04 10.30
N SER A 157 8.84 20.84 8.99
CA SER A 157 9.06 21.84 7.94
C SER A 157 7.78 22.63 7.63
N THR A 158 7.95 23.92 7.34
CA THR A 158 6.89 24.81 6.82
C THR A 158 6.42 24.44 5.42
N THR A 159 7.20 23.63 4.69
CA THR A 159 6.88 23.17 3.34
C THR A 159 6.22 21.81 3.38
N THR A 160 4.90 21.76 3.16
CA THR A 160 4.10 20.53 3.12
C THR A 160 3.51 20.28 1.73
N ALA A 161 3.27 19.02 1.38
CA ALA A 161 2.66 18.65 0.10
C ALA A 161 1.23 19.17 -0.03
N PHE A 162 0.49 19.15 1.06
CA PHE A 162 -0.87 19.59 1.14
C PHE A 162 -1.03 20.54 2.32
N SER A 163 -1.97 21.47 2.21
CA SER A 163 -2.38 22.28 3.35
C SER A 163 -3.10 21.40 4.38
N MET A 164 -3.17 21.87 5.63
CA MET A 164 -3.93 21.19 6.68
C MET A 164 -5.37 20.88 6.23
N GLN A 165 -6.03 21.82 5.55
CA GLN A 165 -7.38 21.65 5.01
C GLN A 165 -7.45 20.60 3.90
N GLN A 166 -6.45 20.54 3.02
CA GLN A 166 -6.38 19.56 1.94
C GLN A 166 -6.24 18.11 2.47
N GLU A 167 -5.48 17.91 3.54
CA GLU A 167 -5.24 16.56 4.09
C GLU A 167 -6.43 15.94 4.82
N TYR A 168 -7.32 16.74 5.41
CA TYR A 168 -8.53 16.20 6.04
C TYR A 168 -9.45 15.48 5.04
N GLY A 169 -9.33 15.76 3.73
CA GLY A 169 -10.03 15.04 2.67
C GLY A 169 -9.40 13.70 2.27
N LEU A 170 -8.17 13.38 2.69
CA LEU A 170 -7.37 12.26 2.19
C LEU A 170 -7.27 11.05 3.14
N LEU A 171 -7.69 11.15 4.40
CA LEU A 171 -7.31 10.18 5.44
C LEU A 171 -8.21 8.91 5.50
N SER A 172 -7.67 7.77 5.07
CA SER A 172 -8.13 6.42 5.47
C SER A 172 -7.03 5.61 6.18
N ARG A 173 -7.42 4.91 7.27
CA ARG A 173 -6.59 4.21 8.30
C ARG A 173 -5.81 2.97 7.81
N ALA A 174 -4.71 2.64 8.49
CA ALA A 174 -3.93 1.40 8.26
C ALA A 174 -3.41 0.70 9.54
N LYS A 175 -3.03 -0.58 9.40
CA LYS A 175 -2.36 -1.50 10.37
C LYS A 175 -1.25 -2.29 9.63
N SER A 176 -0.46 -3.18 10.27
CA SER A 176 0.72 -3.84 9.65
C SER A 176 0.87 -5.34 10.01
N PRO A 177 1.27 -6.22 9.05
CA PRO A 177 2.19 -7.35 9.32
C PRO A 177 3.40 -7.52 8.34
N LYS A 178 4.17 -8.63 8.46
CA LYS A 178 5.55 -8.91 7.94
C LYS A 178 5.61 -9.97 6.80
N ASN A 179 6.60 -9.90 5.88
CA ASN A 179 7.64 -10.93 5.59
C ASN A 179 8.42 -10.72 4.25
N ASN A 180 9.60 -11.35 4.18
CA ASN A 180 10.65 -11.40 3.14
C ASN A 180 10.26 -12.13 1.82
N GLN A 181 10.71 -11.65 0.63
CA GLN A 181 10.34 -12.16 -0.71
C GLN A 181 11.38 -11.97 -1.85
N THR A 182 11.41 -12.88 -2.83
CA THR A 182 12.20 -12.78 -4.09
C THR A 182 11.44 -12.04 -5.21
N HIS A 183 12.07 -11.66 -6.34
CA HIS A 183 11.35 -11.04 -7.49
C HIS A 183 10.12 -11.84 -7.96
N PHE A 184 10.22 -13.17 -7.98
CA PHE A 184 9.11 -14.05 -8.36
C PHE A 184 7.91 -13.91 -7.42
N GLN A 185 8.15 -13.66 -6.13
CA GLN A 185 7.11 -13.46 -5.12
C GLN A 185 6.65 -11.99 -5.06
N ALA A 186 7.59 -11.06 -5.23
CA ALA A 186 7.33 -9.62 -5.19
C ALA A 186 6.51 -9.14 -6.39
N ARG A 187 6.60 -9.80 -7.56
CA ARG A 187 5.84 -9.41 -8.76
C ARG A 187 4.33 -9.56 -8.59
N PRO A 188 3.77 -10.72 -8.19
CA PRO A 188 2.34 -10.85 -7.89
C PRO A 188 1.86 -9.86 -6.82
N GLN A 189 2.66 -9.67 -5.75
CA GLN A 189 2.34 -8.68 -4.71
C GLN A 189 2.32 -7.26 -5.25
N GLY A 190 3.35 -6.87 -6.01
CA GLY A 190 3.43 -5.58 -6.68
C GLY A 190 2.26 -5.34 -7.61
N ALA A 191 1.91 -6.32 -8.45
CA ALA A 191 0.76 -6.25 -9.36
C ALA A 191 -0.55 -5.95 -8.61
N ARG A 192 -0.81 -6.68 -7.51
CA ARG A 192 -1.98 -6.46 -6.65
C ARG A 192 -1.97 -5.08 -6.01
N ASP A 193 -0.87 -4.73 -5.37
CA ASP A 193 -0.75 -3.50 -4.59
C ASP A 193 -0.81 -2.27 -5.50
N GLY A 194 -0.17 -2.33 -6.67
CA GLY A 194 -0.24 -1.30 -7.69
C GLY A 194 -1.63 -1.16 -8.30
N ALA A 195 -2.36 -2.25 -8.56
CA ALA A 195 -3.75 -2.19 -9.03
C ALA A 195 -4.67 -1.46 -8.04
N VAL A 196 -4.46 -1.65 -6.74
CA VAL A 196 -5.19 -0.93 -5.67
C VAL A 196 -4.92 0.57 -5.74
N ILE A 197 -3.66 0.98 -5.92
CA ILE A 197 -3.28 2.40 -6.02
C ILE A 197 -3.88 3.02 -7.27
N VAL A 198 -3.74 2.38 -8.44
CA VAL A 198 -4.28 2.87 -9.71
C VAL A 198 -5.80 3.02 -9.62
N ARG A 199 -6.51 2.03 -9.08
CA ARG A 199 -7.96 2.10 -8.90
C ARG A 199 -8.38 3.21 -7.94
N TYR A 200 -7.67 3.35 -6.81
CA TYR A 200 -7.91 4.43 -5.85
C TYR A 200 -7.79 5.80 -6.54
N LEU A 201 -6.70 6.02 -7.28
CA LEU A 201 -6.48 7.29 -7.99
C LEU A 201 -7.59 7.51 -9.01
N HIS A 202 -7.93 6.52 -9.83
CA HIS A 202 -9.00 6.67 -10.80
C HIS A 202 -10.34 7.07 -10.14
N GLN A 203 -10.71 6.38 -9.06
CA GLN A 203 -11.93 6.71 -8.29
C GLN A 203 -11.83 8.12 -7.70
N PHE A 204 -10.68 8.49 -7.14
CA PHE A 204 -10.46 9.80 -6.53
C PHE A 204 -10.65 10.96 -7.52
N TYR A 205 -10.11 10.84 -8.74
CA TYR A 205 -10.35 11.81 -9.80
C TYR A 205 -11.82 11.82 -10.26
N THR A 206 -12.40 10.64 -10.46
CA THR A 206 -13.79 10.50 -10.93
C THR A 206 -14.80 11.08 -9.93
N ASP A 207 -14.61 10.82 -8.64
CA ASP A 207 -15.45 11.35 -7.56
C ASP A 207 -15.38 12.88 -7.49
N ALA A 208 -14.27 13.48 -7.90
CA ALA A 208 -14.11 14.92 -8.02
C ALA A 208 -14.68 15.50 -9.34
N GLY A 209 -15.30 14.66 -10.18
CA GLY A 209 -15.83 15.07 -11.49
C GLY A 209 -14.75 15.35 -12.54
N ILE A 210 -13.53 14.88 -12.33
CA ILE A 210 -12.40 15.06 -13.24
C ILE A 210 -12.16 13.73 -13.95
N VAL A 211 -12.10 13.75 -15.29
CA VAL A 211 -11.72 12.55 -16.07
C VAL A 211 -10.20 12.40 -15.99
N PRO A 212 -9.68 11.34 -15.33
CA PRO A 212 -8.24 11.14 -15.26
C PRO A 212 -7.69 10.62 -16.60
N THR A 213 -6.48 11.05 -16.93
CA THR A 213 -5.66 10.38 -17.95
C THR A 213 -4.99 9.13 -17.36
N THR A 214 -4.49 8.24 -18.22
CA THR A 214 -3.68 7.10 -17.77
C THR A 214 -2.44 7.55 -16.99
N GLN A 215 -1.84 8.68 -17.36
CA GLN A 215 -0.68 9.25 -16.66
C GLN A 215 -1.04 9.76 -15.25
N ASP A 216 -2.23 10.33 -15.07
CA ASP A 216 -2.71 10.82 -13.77
C ASP A 216 -2.83 9.68 -12.74
N THR A 217 -3.23 8.50 -13.20
CA THR A 217 -3.50 7.32 -12.35
C THR A 217 -2.37 6.30 -12.33
N ALA A 218 -1.38 6.41 -13.22
CA ALA A 218 -0.25 5.48 -13.27
C ALA A 218 0.55 5.46 -11.96
N HIS A 219 1.11 4.29 -11.63
CA HIS A 219 1.93 4.08 -10.45
C HIS A 219 3.24 3.38 -10.83
N PHE A 220 4.35 3.80 -10.23
CA PHE A 220 5.65 3.16 -10.44
C PHE A 220 6.01 2.29 -9.24
N PHE A 221 6.51 1.10 -9.50
CA PHE A 221 6.86 0.12 -8.49
C PHE A 221 8.27 -0.42 -8.76
N LEU A 222 9.06 -0.59 -7.71
CA LEU A 222 10.44 -1.08 -7.81
C LEU A 222 10.57 -2.37 -7.01
N THR A 223 11.09 -3.43 -7.64
CA THR A 223 11.53 -4.64 -6.93
C THR A 223 13.05 -4.73 -6.93
N ILE A 224 13.61 -5.30 -5.87
CA ILE A 224 15.06 -5.48 -5.72
C ILE A 224 15.31 -6.85 -5.06
N ASP A 225 16.17 -7.68 -5.63
CA ASP A 225 16.58 -8.99 -5.08
C ASP A 225 18.06 -9.05 -4.69
N MET A 226 18.69 -7.88 -4.51
CA MET A 226 20.12 -7.67 -4.23
C MET A 226 21.07 -8.01 -5.39
N GLU A 227 20.60 -8.66 -6.45
CA GLU A 227 21.34 -8.85 -7.71
C GLU A 227 20.89 -7.83 -8.77
N SER A 228 19.59 -7.59 -8.83
CA SER A 228 18.96 -6.74 -9.84
C SER A 228 17.85 -5.88 -9.24
N ALA A 229 17.59 -4.75 -9.88
CA ALA A 229 16.45 -3.89 -9.63
C ALA A 229 15.57 -3.80 -10.88
N HIS A 230 14.26 -4.01 -10.72
CA HIS A 230 13.29 -3.89 -11.81
C HIS A 230 12.27 -2.80 -11.47
N LEU A 231 12.17 -1.82 -12.36
CA LEU A 231 11.17 -0.77 -12.29
C LEU A 231 10.01 -1.11 -13.21
N PHE A 232 8.82 -1.06 -12.64
CA PHE A 232 7.55 -1.35 -13.31
C PHE A 232 6.68 -0.10 -13.34
N VAL A 233 5.79 -0.04 -14.32
CA VAL A 233 4.67 0.89 -14.33
C VAL A 233 3.36 0.12 -14.30
N HIS A 234 2.41 0.64 -13.53
CA HIS A 234 1.05 0.14 -13.40
C HIS A 234 0.08 1.12 -14.03
N TRP A 235 -0.91 0.59 -14.74
CA TRP A 235 -2.00 1.39 -15.27
C TRP A 235 -3.30 0.57 -15.37
N GLN A 236 -4.38 1.27 -15.67
CA GLN A 236 -5.70 0.69 -15.87
C GLN A 236 -6.17 0.96 -17.30
N GLU A 237 -6.81 -0.04 -17.90
CA GLU A 237 -7.49 0.08 -19.19
C GLU A 237 -8.99 -0.21 -19.01
N PHE A 238 -9.80 0.51 -19.79
CA PHE A 238 -11.27 0.47 -19.76
C PHE A 238 -11.87 -0.06 -21.07
N ASP A 239 -11.08 -0.79 -21.87
CA ASP A 239 -11.52 -1.31 -23.16
C ASP A 239 -12.61 -2.40 -23.03
N GLN A 240 -12.95 -2.84 -21.81
CA GLN A 240 -13.89 -3.92 -21.52
C GLN A 240 -14.93 -3.52 -20.46
N LYS A 241 -16.01 -4.32 -20.35
CA LYS A 241 -17.06 -4.18 -19.30
C LYS A 241 -16.49 -4.17 -17.88
N CYS A 242 -15.32 -4.77 -17.69
CA CYS A 242 -14.57 -4.77 -16.44
C CYS A 242 -13.22 -4.11 -16.68
N PRO A 243 -12.73 -3.26 -15.76
CA PRO A 243 -11.40 -2.68 -15.89
C PRO A 243 -10.32 -3.75 -15.78
N ALA A 244 -9.30 -3.65 -16.62
CA ALA A 244 -8.08 -4.44 -16.53
C ALA A 244 -6.94 -3.59 -15.96
N TYR A 245 -6.11 -4.18 -15.11
CA TYR A 245 -4.96 -3.54 -14.47
C TYR A 245 -3.69 -4.23 -14.93
N TYR A 246 -2.79 -3.48 -15.53
CA TYR A 246 -1.54 -4.00 -16.08
C TYR A 246 -0.34 -3.53 -15.27
N MET A 247 0.69 -4.37 -15.20
CA MET A 247 2.01 -4.06 -14.67
C MET A 247 3.08 -4.57 -15.63
N GLU A 248 3.88 -3.68 -16.21
CA GLU A 248 4.97 -4.05 -17.13
C GLU A 248 6.30 -3.41 -16.73
N PRO A 249 7.44 -4.11 -16.92
CA PRO A 249 8.75 -3.57 -16.61
C PRO A 249 9.11 -2.48 -17.63
N VAL A 250 9.50 -1.32 -17.14
CA VAL A 250 9.99 -0.19 -17.96
C VAL A 250 11.51 -0.03 -17.90
N MET A 251 12.14 -0.59 -16.86
CA MET A 251 13.60 -0.56 -16.72
C MET A 251 14.10 -1.72 -15.87
N LYS A 252 15.29 -2.21 -16.17
CA LYS A 252 16.01 -3.20 -15.37
C LYS A 252 17.46 -2.77 -15.22
N ALA A 253 18.02 -3.01 -14.05
CA ALA A 253 19.43 -2.74 -13.78
C ALA A 253 20.03 -3.89 -12.96
N PHE A 254 21.19 -4.39 -13.37
CA PHE A 254 22.03 -5.23 -12.53
C PHE A 254 22.79 -4.35 -11.55
N LEU A 255 22.77 -4.72 -10.26
CA LEU A 255 23.32 -3.89 -9.20
C LEU A 255 24.86 -3.89 -9.17
N ASP A 256 25.51 -4.79 -9.90
CA ASP A 256 26.96 -4.82 -10.10
C ASP A 256 27.45 -3.90 -11.22
N ASN A 257 26.53 -3.39 -12.05
CA ASN A 257 26.81 -2.49 -13.15
C ASN A 257 26.52 -1.03 -12.75
N GLU A 258 27.59 -0.28 -12.43
CA GLU A 258 27.50 1.12 -12.00
C GLU A 258 26.69 1.99 -12.97
N GLN A 259 26.85 1.81 -14.29
CA GLN A 259 26.13 2.60 -15.29
C GLN A 259 24.62 2.29 -15.27
N GLN A 260 24.23 1.02 -15.23
CA GLN A 260 22.81 0.66 -15.17
C GLN A 260 22.14 1.15 -13.88
N VAL A 261 22.85 1.09 -12.75
CA VAL A 261 22.36 1.65 -11.49
C VAL A 261 22.22 3.17 -11.58
N ALA A 262 23.17 3.86 -12.22
CA ALA A 262 23.08 5.30 -12.41
C ALA A 262 21.89 5.68 -13.29
N ASP A 263 21.66 4.98 -14.40
CA ASP A 263 20.52 5.20 -15.29
C ASP A 263 19.20 4.96 -14.54
N MET A 264 19.10 3.90 -13.73
CA MET A 264 17.93 3.60 -12.90
C MET A 264 17.67 4.72 -11.88
N ARG A 265 18.71 5.18 -11.19
CA ARG A 265 18.60 6.31 -10.25
C ARG A 265 18.14 7.57 -10.95
N HIS A 266 18.65 7.86 -12.14
CA HIS A 266 18.22 9.02 -12.94
C HIS A 266 16.75 8.93 -13.34
N MET A 267 16.31 7.77 -13.85
CA MET A 267 14.90 7.50 -14.17
C MET A 267 14.01 7.75 -12.95
N MET A 268 14.40 7.21 -11.80
CA MET A 268 13.66 7.39 -10.56
C MET A 268 13.66 8.88 -10.10
N LYS A 269 14.74 9.67 -10.32
CA LYS A 269 14.78 11.10 -9.96
C LYS A 269 13.76 11.89 -10.75
N LYS A 270 13.60 11.56 -12.03
CA LYS A 270 12.59 12.17 -12.89
C LYS A 270 11.17 11.77 -12.50
N ILE A 271 10.95 10.51 -12.10
CA ILE A 271 9.65 10.08 -11.54
C ILE A 271 9.32 10.89 -10.29
N LEU A 272 10.30 11.10 -9.42
CA LEU A 272 10.15 11.93 -8.23
C LEU A 272 9.88 13.40 -8.58
N ALA A 273 10.61 13.97 -9.55
CA ALA A 273 10.36 15.34 -10.02
C ALA A 273 8.95 15.50 -10.61
N TYR A 274 8.47 14.53 -11.39
CA TYR A 274 7.09 14.47 -11.86
C TYR A 274 6.09 14.42 -10.70
N ALA A 275 6.34 13.53 -9.71
CA ALA A 275 5.50 13.41 -8.53
C ALA A 275 5.39 14.75 -7.79
N MET A 276 6.52 15.41 -7.54
CA MET A 276 6.60 16.68 -6.82
C MET A 276 6.12 17.89 -7.64
N GLY A 277 6.08 17.79 -8.96
CA GLY A 277 5.69 18.85 -9.88
C GLY A 277 4.23 18.72 -10.34
N SER A 278 4.06 18.34 -11.61
CA SER A 278 2.75 18.34 -12.28
C SER A 278 1.75 17.39 -11.62
N ARG A 279 2.19 16.23 -11.12
CA ARG A 279 1.30 15.29 -10.42
C ARG A 279 0.76 15.87 -9.13
N LEU A 280 1.60 16.47 -8.29
CA LEU A 280 1.17 17.09 -7.05
C LEU A 280 0.23 18.27 -7.30
N ALA A 281 0.52 19.12 -8.29
CA ALA A 281 -0.36 20.20 -8.69
C ALA A 281 -1.74 19.67 -9.09
N ARG A 282 -1.79 18.60 -9.89
CA ARG A 282 -3.03 17.95 -10.32
C ARG A 282 -3.81 17.40 -9.13
N LEU A 283 -3.15 16.72 -8.19
CA LEU A 283 -3.78 16.19 -6.98
C LEU A 283 -4.39 17.31 -6.13
N ARG A 284 -3.72 18.46 -5.99
CA ARG A 284 -4.29 19.62 -5.29
C ARG A 284 -5.58 20.11 -5.93
N THR A 285 -5.63 20.20 -7.26
CA THR A 285 -6.86 20.55 -7.99
C THR A 285 -7.99 19.56 -7.72
N VAL A 286 -7.71 18.25 -7.67
CA VAL A 286 -8.73 17.23 -7.36
C VAL A 286 -9.27 17.38 -5.94
N ILE A 287 -8.40 17.67 -4.97
CA ILE A 287 -8.80 17.91 -3.59
C ILE A 287 -9.73 19.13 -3.49
N GLU A 288 -9.35 20.24 -4.14
CA GLU A 288 -10.16 21.47 -4.16
C GLU A 288 -11.53 21.25 -4.80
N ALA A 289 -11.57 20.52 -5.92
CA ALA A 289 -12.83 20.13 -6.57
C ALA A 289 -13.70 19.27 -5.64
N THR A 290 -13.10 18.29 -4.97
CA THR A 290 -13.79 17.41 -4.02
C THR A 290 -14.40 18.21 -2.86
N GLN A 291 -13.63 19.13 -2.26
CA GLN A 291 -14.09 19.98 -1.18
C GLN A 291 -15.24 20.90 -1.61
N THR A 292 -15.15 21.48 -2.81
CA THR A 292 -16.19 22.32 -3.39
C THR A 292 -17.49 21.55 -3.58
N GLN A 293 -17.41 20.32 -4.10
CA GLN A 293 -18.58 19.45 -4.25
C GLN A 293 -19.19 19.03 -2.90
N GLN A 294 -18.36 18.73 -1.91
CA GLN A 294 -18.83 18.41 -0.56
C GLN A 294 -19.57 19.59 0.06
N ALA A 295 -19.03 20.81 -0.04
CA ALA A 295 -19.68 22.02 0.45
C ALA A 295 -21.03 22.26 -0.23
N ALA A 296 -21.10 22.09 -1.57
CA ALA A 296 -22.35 22.21 -2.32
C ALA A 296 -23.41 21.18 -1.88
N ARG A 297 -23.02 19.93 -1.64
CA ARG A 297 -23.92 18.87 -1.14
C ARG A 297 -24.46 19.18 0.25
N SER A 298 -23.63 19.69 1.15
CA SER A 298 -24.04 20.09 2.51
C SER A 298 -25.11 21.21 2.48
N LEU A 299 -25.01 22.17 1.56
CA LEU A 299 -25.99 23.25 1.41
C LEU A 299 -27.37 22.75 0.92
N LEU A 300 -27.39 21.77 0.02
CA LEU A 300 -28.64 21.19 -0.50
C LEU A 300 -29.41 20.42 0.58
N ILE A 301 -28.70 19.67 1.42
CA ILE A 301 -29.30 18.93 2.55
C ILE A 301 -29.88 19.90 3.60
N SER A 302 -29.20 21.01 3.87
CA SER A 302 -29.69 22.03 4.81
C SER A 302 -30.98 22.72 4.29
N ARG A 303 -31.06 23.05 2.99
CA ARG A 303 -32.27 23.68 2.41
C ARG A 303 -33.49 22.77 2.42
N SER A 304 -33.29 21.47 2.19
CA SER A 304 -34.37 20.46 2.16
C SER A 304 -35.00 20.23 3.55
N SER A 305 -34.30 20.62 4.62
CA SER A 305 -34.76 20.49 6.01
C SER A 305 -35.60 21.68 6.48
N SER A 306 -35.51 22.84 5.81
CA SER A 306 -36.23 24.07 6.21
C SER A 306 -37.67 24.17 5.66
N LEU A 307 -38.04 23.32 4.69
CA LEU A 307 -39.36 23.36 4.03
C LEU A 307 -40.39 22.36 4.60
N ARG A 308 -40.08 21.66 5.70
CA ARG A 308 -41.01 20.73 6.38
C ARG A 308 -41.64 21.27 7.67
N LEU A 309 -41.69 22.59 7.84
CA LEU A 309 -42.26 23.26 9.01
C LEU A 309 -43.36 24.26 8.63
N SER A 310 -44.28 23.87 7.74
CA SER A 310 -45.59 24.55 7.61
C SER A 310 -46.57 23.74 6.76
N GLN A 311 -46.93 22.54 7.22
CA GLN A 311 -48.22 21.97 6.88
C GLN A 311 -48.78 21.38 8.17
N GLY A 312 -49.59 22.20 8.83
CA GLY A 312 -50.44 21.73 9.91
C GLY A 312 -51.43 20.74 9.31
N ASP A 313 -51.41 19.53 9.83
CA ASP A 313 -52.61 18.71 9.89
C ASP A 313 -52.67 18.09 11.28
N SER A 314 -53.79 18.37 11.93
CA SER A 314 -54.17 17.88 13.24
C SER A 314 -54.28 16.36 13.22
N ALA A 315 -53.31 15.68 13.83
CA ALA A 315 -53.45 14.26 14.14
C ALA A 315 -52.74 13.91 15.46
N ILE A 316 -53.58 13.75 16.48
CA ILE A 316 -53.48 12.83 17.62
C ILE A 316 -52.07 12.64 18.22
N ASN A 317 -51.89 13.37 19.32
CA ASN A 317 -50.81 13.28 20.27
C ASN A 317 -50.83 11.91 20.98
N ILE A 318 -49.85 11.05 20.70
CA ILE A 318 -49.51 9.90 21.54
C ILE A 318 -48.05 10.06 21.95
N SER A 319 -47.85 10.45 23.22
CA SER A 319 -46.55 10.57 23.84
C SER A 319 -45.85 9.20 23.95
N PRO A 320 -44.57 9.08 23.60
CA PRO A 320 -43.78 7.90 23.94
C PRO A 320 -43.41 7.92 25.44
N PRO A 321 -43.32 6.74 26.10
CA PRO A 321 -43.02 6.65 27.52
C PRO A 321 -41.56 7.01 27.83
N SER A 322 -41.38 7.79 28.89
CA SER A 322 -40.09 8.17 29.48
C SER A 322 -39.32 6.93 29.98
N PRO A 323 -38.00 6.81 29.70
CA PRO A 323 -37.15 5.87 30.39
C PRO A 323 -36.81 6.38 31.80
N GLN A 324 -36.98 5.48 32.76
CA GLN A 324 -36.66 5.68 34.18
C GLN A 324 -35.15 5.86 34.39
N SER A 325 -34.83 6.81 35.26
CA SER A 325 -33.51 7.01 35.86
C SER A 325 -33.13 5.85 36.77
N LEU A 326 -31.94 5.28 36.60
CA LEU A 326 -31.26 4.49 37.64
C LEU A 326 -29.75 4.45 37.40
N GLY A 327 -28.99 4.84 38.42
CA GLY A 327 -27.71 4.19 38.73
C GLY A 327 -26.45 5.01 38.49
N ASN A 328 -26.11 5.86 39.47
CA ASN A 328 -24.73 6.21 39.80
C ASN A 328 -23.87 4.93 39.91
N GLY A 329 -22.72 4.91 39.23
CA GLY A 329 -21.78 3.80 39.29
C GLY A 329 -20.38 4.20 38.82
N LEU A 330 -19.69 4.99 39.63
CA LEU A 330 -18.25 5.21 39.54
C LEU A 330 -17.52 3.85 39.60
N SER A 331 -16.80 3.49 38.55
CA SER A 331 -15.77 2.46 38.63
C SER A 331 -14.55 2.82 37.78
N HIS A 332 -13.48 3.14 38.49
CA HIS A 332 -12.12 3.32 37.96
C HIS A 332 -11.60 2.01 37.33
N PRO A 333 -10.86 2.08 36.22
CA PRO A 333 -10.05 0.95 35.78
C PRO A 333 -8.79 0.81 36.64
N SER A 334 -8.58 -0.41 37.13
CA SER A 334 -7.45 -0.84 37.95
C SER A 334 -6.14 -0.86 37.15
N LYS A 335 -5.10 -0.24 37.73
CA LYS A 335 -3.71 -0.27 37.24
C LYS A 335 -3.20 -1.71 37.19
N LYS A 336 -2.86 -2.17 35.98
CA LYS A 336 -2.17 -3.44 35.77
C LYS A 336 -0.70 -3.29 36.14
N ARG A 337 -0.32 -3.97 37.22
CA ARG A 337 1.01 -4.04 37.84
C ARG A 337 2.03 -4.64 36.86
N GLN A 338 3.00 -3.84 36.41
CA GLN A 338 4.20 -4.29 35.71
C GLN A 338 5.06 -5.11 36.69
N ARG A 339 5.36 -6.35 36.32
CA ARG A 339 6.30 -7.22 37.03
C ARG A 339 7.69 -6.95 36.46
N THR A 340 8.52 -6.24 37.23
CA THR A 340 9.94 -6.08 36.97
C THR A 340 10.63 -7.44 37.16
N SER A 341 11.21 -7.99 36.09
CA SER A 341 12.21 -9.05 36.18
C SER A 341 13.58 -8.42 35.93
N SER A 342 14.25 -8.05 37.01
CA SER A 342 15.68 -7.79 37.03
C SER A 342 16.43 -9.09 36.71
N ARG A 343 17.10 -9.18 35.56
CA ARG A 343 18.09 -10.22 35.31
C ARG A 343 19.46 -9.63 35.61
N ALA A 344 20.03 -10.11 36.70
CA ALA A 344 21.40 -9.84 37.09
C ALA A 344 22.37 -10.34 36.01
N SER A 345 23.33 -9.48 35.71
CA SER A 345 24.61 -9.76 35.10
C SER A 345 25.40 -10.73 35.98
N SER A 346 25.79 -11.87 35.40
CA SER A 346 26.90 -12.67 35.91
C SER A 346 27.94 -12.75 34.80
N SER A 347 29.00 -11.99 35.01
CA SER A 347 30.33 -12.25 34.51
C SER A 347 30.75 -13.68 34.84
N ASN A 348 31.41 -14.36 33.91
CA ASN A 348 32.51 -15.25 34.26
C ASN A 348 33.47 -15.36 33.08
N ASN A 349 34.74 -15.44 33.48
CA ASN A 349 35.98 -15.54 32.73
C ASN A 349 35.96 -16.46 31.51
#